data_AF-A0A4U1JL82-F1
#
_entry.id   AF-A0A4U1JL82-F1
#
_cell.length_a   1.000
_cell.length_b   1.000
_cell.length_c   1.000
_cell.angle_alpha   90.00
_cell.angle_beta   90.00
_cell.angle_gamma   90.00
#
_symmetry.space_group_name_H-M   'P 1'
#
loop_
_entity.id
_entity.type
_entity.pdbx_description
1 polymer ?
#
loop_
_entity_poly.entity_id
_entity_poly.type
_entity_poly.pdbx_seq_one_letter_code
_entity_poly.pdbx_strand_id
1 'polypeptide(L)'
;MTPARAVARGLAEASRIYRDAAEVPLGPGRTIAVRLGPFTIEITGSDAAPRAPRAPVLSRRLGLSHLASVLLHLLVFAVVASRFQPILDDDFDGITDDDKFFIHQMLRRADEKEMEGLYAEEIAGFERRARRRQRRDRAEMDLEAAWMRSLQAAGERWSAEEFARARAGEPEDARDTGMIGLLYDRPPRPAPTVAPVAFDDRASSKATQAQARPGAMALSGRLPPEVVRRIIRQNFGRFRLCYENGLRNNPNLQGRVSVRFVIGADGAVSNVGNGGSDMPDGGVVACIVRAFHGLSFPQPEGGIVTVVYPMLFSPGG
;
A
#
# COMPACT_ATOMS: atom_id res chain seq x y z
N MET A 1 -27.21 9.24 28.79
CA MET A 1 -27.36 10.14 29.95
C MET A 1 -27.01 11.54 29.46
N THR A 2 -27.81 12.57 29.74
CA THR A 2 -27.52 13.94 29.25
C THR A 2 -26.36 14.57 30.05
N PRO A 3 -25.58 15.49 29.46
CA PRO A 3 -24.48 16.19 30.14
C PRO A 3 -24.92 16.84 31.46
N ALA A 4 -26.06 17.55 31.47
CA ALA A 4 -26.62 18.17 32.67
C ALA A 4 -26.92 17.14 33.79
N ARG A 5 -27.40 15.94 33.43
CA ARG A 5 -27.68 14.86 34.38
C ARG A 5 -26.42 14.17 34.88
N ALA A 6 -25.34 14.18 34.10
CA ALA A 6 -24.03 13.68 34.52
C ALA A 6 -23.38 14.61 35.55
N VAL A 7 -23.46 15.93 35.32
CA VAL A 7 -22.97 16.95 36.26
C VAL A 7 -23.79 16.94 37.55
N ALA A 8 -25.12 16.89 37.46
CA ALA A 8 -25.99 16.81 38.65
C ALA A 8 -25.77 15.56 39.52
N ARG A 9 -25.19 14.49 38.94
CA ARG A 9 -24.85 13.26 39.65
C ARG A 9 -23.39 13.21 40.12
N GLY A 10 -22.62 14.27 39.91
CA GLY A 10 -21.19 14.32 40.27
C GLY A 10 -20.31 13.38 39.44
N LEU A 11 -20.79 12.93 38.27
CA LEU A 11 -20.05 12.01 37.40
C LEU A 11 -19.18 12.74 36.36
N ALA A 12 -19.39 14.06 36.20
CA ALA A 12 -18.70 14.91 35.25
C ALA A 12 -18.72 16.36 35.74
N GLU A 13 -17.81 17.19 35.25
CA GLU A 13 -17.80 18.64 35.45
C GLU A 13 -18.37 19.35 34.22
N ALA A 14 -18.88 20.57 34.35
CA ALA A 14 -19.34 21.33 33.18
C ALA A 14 -18.14 21.71 32.31
N SER A 15 -18.23 21.50 30.99
CA SER A 15 -17.12 21.79 30.10
C SER A 15 -16.85 23.30 30.04
N ARG A 16 -15.56 23.66 30.09
CA ARG A 16 -15.13 25.07 29.97
C ARG A 16 -15.03 25.54 28.52
N ILE A 17 -15.01 24.58 27.57
CA ILE A 17 -14.73 24.84 26.15
C ILE A 17 -16.03 24.81 25.33
N TYR A 18 -16.95 23.91 25.64
CA TYR A 18 -18.18 23.70 24.86
C TYR A 18 -19.44 23.91 25.71
N ARG A 19 -20.39 24.72 25.20
CA ARG A 19 -21.71 24.89 25.81
C ARG A 19 -22.47 23.55 25.79
N ASP A 20 -23.19 23.26 26.87
CA ASP A 20 -23.98 22.03 27.09
C ASP A 20 -23.16 20.72 27.07
N ALA A 21 -21.84 20.78 27.18
CA ALA A 21 -20.97 19.62 27.31
C ALA A 21 -20.50 19.41 28.76
N ALA A 22 -20.07 18.19 29.07
CA ALA A 22 -19.51 17.83 30.37
C ALA A 22 -18.17 17.11 30.21
N GLU A 23 -17.20 17.42 31.08
CA GLU A 23 -15.87 16.85 31.12
C GLU A 23 -15.82 15.73 32.17
N VAL A 24 -15.32 14.55 31.77
CA VAL A 24 -15.21 13.38 32.65
C VAL A 24 -13.73 13.13 32.94
N PRO A 25 -13.28 13.23 34.20
CA PRO A 25 -11.89 12.94 34.54
C PRO A 25 -11.60 11.44 34.38
N LEU A 26 -10.68 11.11 33.46
CA LEU A 26 -10.16 9.76 33.26
C LEU A 26 -8.86 9.59 34.04
N GLY A 27 -8.96 8.99 35.22
CA GLY A 27 -7.77 8.53 35.95
C GLY A 27 -7.10 7.33 35.26
N PRO A 28 -5.81 7.08 35.54
CA PRO A 28 -5.10 5.92 35.00
C PRO A 28 -5.81 4.63 35.39
N GLY A 29 -5.97 3.72 34.43
CA GLY A 29 -6.68 2.45 34.57
C GLY A 29 -8.20 2.53 34.50
N ARG A 30 -8.81 3.72 34.38
CA ARG A 30 -10.26 3.85 34.19
C ARG A 30 -10.62 3.76 32.71
N THR A 31 -11.56 2.87 32.39
CA THR A 31 -12.16 2.74 31.06
C THR A 31 -13.56 3.32 31.05
N ILE A 32 -13.87 4.14 30.05
CA ILE A 32 -15.24 4.58 29.74
C ILE A 32 -15.66 4.06 28.37
N ALA A 33 -16.91 3.62 28.27
CA ALA A 33 -17.52 3.22 27.00
C ALA A 33 -18.45 4.33 26.49
N VAL A 34 -18.09 4.94 25.36
CA VAL A 34 -18.88 5.98 24.69
C VAL A 34 -19.70 5.33 23.58
N ARG A 35 -21.03 5.40 23.68
CA ARG A 35 -21.94 4.85 22.68
C ARG A 35 -22.37 5.94 21.70
N LEU A 36 -22.05 5.75 20.43
CA LEU A 36 -22.37 6.65 19.31
C LEU A 36 -23.25 5.89 18.32
N GLY A 37 -24.56 5.90 18.57
CA GLY A 37 -25.52 5.11 17.78
C GLY A 37 -25.23 3.61 17.87
N PRO A 38 -24.89 2.92 16.76
CA PRO A 38 -24.57 1.49 16.77
C PRO A 38 -23.13 1.20 17.25
N PHE A 39 -22.26 2.20 17.38
CA PHE A 39 -20.87 2.01 17.74
C PHE A 39 -20.62 2.25 19.24
N THR A 40 -19.72 1.47 19.82
CA THR A 40 -19.22 1.67 21.19
C THR A 40 -17.71 1.83 21.13
N ILE A 41 -17.20 2.92 21.68
CA ILE A 41 -15.76 3.22 21.76
C ILE A 41 -15.34 3.13 23.22
N GLU A 42 -14.37 2.27 23.52
CA GLU A 42 -13.76 2.19 24.85
C GLU A 42 -12.53 3.10 24.92
N ILE A 43 -12.50 3.99 25.91
CA ILE A 43 -11.41 4.93 26.16
C ILE A 43 -10.85 4.62 27.54
N THR A 44 -9.59 4.18 27.60
CA THR A 44 -8.87 3.88 28.84
C THR A 44 -7.83 4.94 29.11
N GLY A 45 -7.85 5.56 30.29
CA GLY A 45 -6.77 6.45 30.73
C GLY A 45 -5.53 5.64 31.12
N SER A 46 -4.34 6.03 30.67
CA SER A 46 -3.07 5.42 31.09
C SER A 46 -2.02 6.49 31.43
N ASP A 47 -1.07 6.13 32.29
CA ASP A 47 0.06 7.01 32.62
C ASP A 47 1.07 7.05 31.45
N ALA A 48 1.63 8.23 31.21
CA ALA A 48 2.71 8.38 30.23
C ALA A 48 3.95 7.62 30.70
N ALA A 49 4.54 6.80 29.82
CA ALA A 49 5.77 6.07 30.14
C ALA A 49 6.90 7.05 30.56
N PRO A 50 7.71 6.70 31.58
CA PRO A 50 8.80 7.58 32.02
C PRO A 50 9.80 7.82 30.88
N ARG A 51 10.12 9.09 30.62
CA ARG A 51 11.15 9.46 29.63
C ARG A 51 12.51 8.96 30.10
N ALA A 52 13.19 8.21 29.24
CA ALA A 52 14.55 7.75 29.51
C ALA A 52 15.50 8.94 29.75
N PRO A 53 16.41 8.87 30.74
CA PRO A 53 17.37 9.93 31.01
C PRO A 53 18.34 10.07 29.83
N ARG A 54 18.51 11.28 29.32
CA ARG A 54 19.49 11.59 28.27
C ARG A 54 20.89 11.57 28.89
N ALA A 55 21.80 10.77 28.33
CA ALA A 55 23.19 10.74 28.77
C ALA A 55 23.87 12.11 28.52
N PRO A 56 24.77 12.57 29.39
CA PRO A 56 25.52 13.80 29.17
C PRO A 56 26.44 13.64 27.96
N VAL A 57 26.29 14.54 26.98
CA VAL A 57 27.00 14.54 25.68
C VAL A 57 28.51 14.74 25.84
N LEU A 58 28.97 15.21 27.00
CA LEU A 58 30.37 15.53 27.24
C LEU A 58 31.00 14.52 28.20
N SER A 59 31.43 13.38 27.66
CA SER A 59 32.31 12.50 28.41
C SER A 59 33.68 13.19 28.58
N ARG A 60 34.16 13.25 29.82
CA ARG A 60 35.43 13.89 30.26
C ARG A 60 36.71 13.23 29.72
N ARG A 61 36.63 12.56 28.57
CA ARG A 61 37.74 11.89 27.89
C ARG A 61 37.95 12.52 26.52
N LEU A 62 38.35 13.79 26.50
CA LEU A 62 39.17 14.26 25.37
C LEU A 62 40.49 13.50 25.49
N GLY A 63 40.54 12.31 24.91
CA GLY A 63 41.61 11.34 25.11
C GLY A 63 42.96 11.95 24.74
N LEU A 64 44.02 11.58 25.47
CA LEU A 64 45.41 11.89 25.15
C LEU A 64 45.77 11.64 23.67
N SER A 65 45.05 10.72 23.01
CA SER A 65 45.12 10.45 21.57
C SER A 65 44.77 11.65 20.68
N HIS A 66 43.77 12.47 21.05
CA HIS A 66 43.41 13.66 20.28
C HIS A 66 44.48 14.75 20.40
N LEU A 67 45.04 14.94 21.61
CA LEU A 67 46.16 15.88 21.80
C LEU A 67 47.42 15.42 21.06
N ALA A 68 47.74 14.12 21.09
CA ALA A 68 48.86 13.56 20.33
C ALA A 68 48.67 13.75 18.82
N SER A 69 47.44 13.56 18.32
CA SER A 69 47.11 13.79 16.91
C SER A 69 47.26 15.26 16.52
N VAL A 70 46.78 16.20 17.34
CA VAL A 70 46.93 17.64 17.09
C VAL A 70 48.41 18.05 17.10
N LEU A 71 49.20 17.55 18.06
CA LEU A 71 50.65 17.80 18.13
C LEU A 71 51.38 17.28 16.89
N LEU A 72 51.03 16.07 16.43
CA LEU A 72 51.60 15.51 15.20
C LEU A 72 51.29 16.38 13.98
N HIS A 73 50.06 16.87 13.86
CA HIS A 73 49.68 17.76 12.75
C HIS A 73 50.43 19.10 12.81
N LEU A 74 50.57 19.70 14.00
CA LEU A 74 51.33 20.94 14.17
C LEU A 74 52.81 20.75 13.81
N LEU A 75 53.39 19.60 14.17
CA LEU A 75 54.78 19.28 13.84
C LEU A 75 54.97 19.09 12.33
N VAL A 76 54.06 18.34 11.68
CA VAL A 76 54.07 18.19 10.22
C VAL A 76 53.91 19.55 9.53
N PHE A 77 52.99 20.39 10.00
CA PHE A 77 52.79 21.73 9.45
C PHE A 77 54.04 22.61 9.59
N ALA A 78 54.72 22.58 10.74
CA ALA A 78 55.97 23.32 10.95
C ALA A 78 57.11 22.80 10.06
N VAL A 79 57.21 21.48 9.86
CA VAL A 79 58.20 20.88 8.95
C VAL A 79 57.91 21.30 7.51
N VAL A 80 56.65 21.26 7.08
CA VAL A 80 56.26 21.70 5.73
C VAL A 80 56.53 23.19 5.58
N ALA A 81 56.08 24.04 6.50
CA ALA A 81 56.28 25.49 6.45
C ALA A 81 57.76 25.92 6.50
N SER A 82 58.64 25.13 7.13
CA SER A 82 60.08 25.41 7.14
C SER A 82 60.80 25.01 5.85
N ARG A 83 60.20 24.13 5.02
CA ARG A 83 60.74 23.66 3.74
C ARG A 83 60.07 24.31 2.53
N PHE A 84 58.79 24.67 2.68
CA PHE A 84 58.03 25.50 1.77
C PHE A 84 58.14 26.95 2.25
N GLN A 85 59.15 27.66 1.75
CA GLN A 85 59.08 29.12 1.76
C GLN A 85 57.79 29.52 1.03
N PRO A 86 56.94 30.42 1.56
CA PRO A 86 55.79 30.89 0.82
C PRO A 86 56.34 31.58 -0.43
N ILE A 87 56.13 30.93 -1.56
CA ILE A 87 56.32 31.51 -2.87
C ILE A 87 55.26 32.61 -2.97
N LEU A 88 55.61 33.84 -2.56
CA LEU A 88 54.96 35.06 -3.03
C LEU A 88 55.50 35.33 -4.43
N ASP A 89 55.23 34.42 -5.36
CA ASP A 89 55.35 34.73 -6.77
C ASP A 89 54.04 35.43 -7.15
N ASP A 90 54.14 36.71 -7.53
CA ASP A 90 53.07 37.48 -8.19
C ASP A 90 52.73 36.93 -9.60
N ASP A 91 53.23 35.74 -9.95
CA ASP A 91 53.16 35.10 -11.27
C ASP A 91 52.39 33.77 -11.22
N PHE A 92 51.35 33.71 -10.37
CA PHE A 92 50.35 32.63 -10.47
C PHE A 92 49.47 32.94 -11.68
N ASP A 93 49.92 32.53 -12.87
CA ASP A 93 49.07 32.43 -14.07
C ASP A 93 47.84 31.63 -13.65
N GLY A 94 46.71 32.34 -13.45
CA GLY A 94 45.51 31.78 -12.87
C GLY A 94 45.11 30.49 -13.58
N ILE A 95 44.46 29.58 -12.85
CA ILE A 95 43.97 28.28 -13.33
C ILE A 95 43.69 28.33 -14.83
N THR A 96 44.49 27.60 -15.60
CA THR A 96 44.40 27.57 -17.05
C THR A 96 43.01 27.07 -17.45
N ASP A 97 42.54 27.45 -18.64
CA ASP A 97 41.19 27.03 -19.06
C ASP A 97 41.07 25.51 -19.20
N ASP A 98 42.18 24.81 -19.45
CA ASP A 98 42.26 23.35 -19.43
C ASP A 98 42.08 22.78 -18.01
N ASP A 99 42.72 23.37 -17.00
CA ASP A 99 42.56 22.96 -15.61
C ASP A 99 41.11 23.18 -15.11
N LYS A 100 40.49 24.31 -15.48
CA LYS A 100 39.05 24.55 -15.24
C LYS A 100 38.20 23.47 -15.88
N PHE A 101 38.48 23.11 -17.13
CA PHE A 101 37.72 22.09 -17.84
C PHE A 101 37.79 20.74 -17.13
N PHE A 102 38.98 20.31 -16.71
CA PHE A 102 39.16 19.07 -15.96
C PHE A 102 38.47 19.08 -14.60
N ILE A 103 38.57 20.18 -13.85
CA ILE A 103 37.88 20.34 -12.56
C ILE A 103 36.36 20.26 -12.74
N HIS A 104 35.81 20.96 -13.74
CA HIS A 104 34.39 20.89 -14.05
C HIS A 104 33.95 19.48 -14.46
N GLN A 105 34.77 18.75 -15.22
CA GLN A 105 34.46 17.38 -15.62
C GLN A 105 34.46 16.42 -14.42
N MET A 106 35.42 16.57 -13.50
CA MET A 106 35.48 15.80 -12.25
C MET A 106 34.27 16.06 -11.37
N LEU A 107 33.92 17.32 -11.14
CA LEU A 107 32.75 17.71 -10.34
C LEU A 107 31.46 17.15 -10.92
N ARG A 108 31.27 17.27 -12.25
CA ARG A 108 30.07 16.75 -12.93
C ARG A 108 29.94 15.22 -12.80
N ARG A 109 31.06 14.49 -12.89
CA ARG A 109 31.08 13.03 -12.67
C ARG A 109 30.79 12.65 -11.22
N ALA A 110 31.24 13.46 -10.25
CA ALA A 110 30.95 13.23 -8.85
C ALA A 110 29.45 13.45 -8.56
N ASP A 111 28.88 14.56 -9.04
CA ASP A 111 27.45 14.85 -8.95
C ASP A 111 26.60 13.74 -9.60
N GLU A 112 26.99 13.28 -10.80
CA GLU A 112 26.29 12.18 -11.49
C GLU A 112 26.28 10.90 -10.66
N LYS A 113 27.42 10.52 -10.05
CA LYS A 113 27.48 9.34 -9.18
C LYS A 113 26.67 9.51 -7.89
N GLU A 114 26.67 10.70 -7.31
CA GLU A 114 25.89 10.99 -6.12
C GLU A 114 24.38 10.91 -6.42
N MET A 115 23.96 11.49 -7.54
CA MET A 115 22.59 11.38 -8.04
C MET A 115 22.21 9.92 -8.35
N GLU A 116 23.08 9.15 -9.02
CA GLU A 116 22.85 7.71 -9.26
C GLU A 116 22.66 6.94 -7.96
N GLY A 117 23.46 7.23 -6.92
CA GLY A 117 23.33 6.63 -5.60
C GLY A 117 21.97 6.94 -4.94
N LEU A 118 21.56 8.21 -4.97
CA LEU A 118 20.27 8.64 -4.41
C LEU A 118 19.08 7.99 -5.14
N TYR A 119 19.12 7.96 -6.47
CA TYR A 119 18.08 7.29 -7.26
C TYR A 119 18.04 5.78 -7.00
N ALA A 120 19.21 5.12 -6.90
CA ALA A 120 19.29 3.70 -6.61
C ALA A 120 18.70 3.37 -5.23
N GLU A 121 19.00 4.18 -4.21
CA GLU A 121 18.42 4.01 -2.86
C GLU A 121 16.91 4.21 -2.85
N GLU A 122 16.41 5.23 -3.55
CA GLU A 122 14.99 5.53 -3.68
C GLU A 122 14.23 4.37 -4.36
N ILE A 123 14.75 3.87 -5.50
CA ILE A 123 14.21 2.72 -6.23
C ILE A 123 14.20 1.48 -5.33
N ALA A 124 15.32 1.18 -4.66
CA ALA A 124 15.39 0.06 -3.72
C ALA A 124 14.38 0.22 -2.57
N GLY A 125 14.11 1.45 -2.14
CA GLY A 125 13.06 1.78 -1.16
C GLY A 125 11.64 1.49 -1.66
N PHE A 126 11.34 1.79 -2.92
CA PHE A 126 10.07 1.42 -3.55
C PHE A 126 9.91 -0.10 -3.67
N GLU A 127 10.94 -0.81 -4.12
CA GLU A 127 10.91 -2.27 -4.22
C GLU A 127 10.71 -2.96 -2.86
N ARG A 128 11.40 -2.48 -1.82
CA ARG A 128 11.21 -3.00 -0.45
C ARG A 128 9.76 -2.82 0.02
N ARG A 129 9.15 -1.66 -0.24
CA ARG A 129 7.72 -1.41 0.09
C ARG A 129 6.78 -2.31 -0.72
N ALA A 130 7.04 -2.48 -2.02
CA ALA A 130 6.25 -3.36 -2.89
C ALA A 130 6.30 -4.83 -2.42
N ARG A 131 7.48 -5.35 -2.08
CA ARG A 131 7.65 -6.71 -1.54
C ARG A 131 6.92 -6.91 -0.21
N ARG A 132 6.93 -5.90 0.69
CA ARG A 132 6.16 -5.94 1.94
C ARG A 132 4.65 -6.00 1.70
N ARG A 133 4.15 -5.17 0.78
CA ARG A 133 2.73 -5.19 0.38
C ARG A 133 2.34 -6.55 -0.21
N GLN A 134 3.13 -7.07 -1.14
CA GLN A 134 2.89 -8.38 -1.74
C GLN A 134 2.86 -9.53 -0.71
N ARG A 135 3.74 -9.50 0.29
CA ARG A 135 3.72 -10.48 1.39
C ARG A 135 2.44 -10.39 2.23
N ARG A 136 1.98 -9.18 2.52
CA ARG A 136 0.74 -8.95 3.27
C ARG A 136 -0.47 -9.45 2.47
N ASP A 137 -0.56 -9.07 1.20
CA ASP A 137 -1.66 -9.47 0.32
C ASP A 137 -1.69 -11.00 0.15
N ARG A 138 -0.52 -11.66 0.10
CA ARG A 138 -0.43 -13.14 0.08
C ARG A 138 -0.91 -13.77 1.38
N ALA A 139 -0.50 -13.23 2.53
CA ALA A 139 -0.94 -13.71 3.83
C ALA A 139 -2.45 -13.55 4.02
N GLU A 140 -3.04 -12.48 3.48
CA GLU A 140 -4.48 -12.24 3.49
C GLU A 140 -5.23 -13.30 2.65
N MET A 141 -4.75 -13.59 1.43
CA MET A 141 -5.29 -14.69 0.62
C MET A 141 -5.17 -16.06 1.30
N ASP A 142 -4.04 -16.33 1.97
CA ASP A 142 -3.82 -17.59 2.68
C ASP A 142 -4.80 -17.74 3.86
N LEU A 143 -5.09 -16.65 4.57
CA LEU A 143 -6.08 -16.59 5.64
C LEU A 143 -7.50 -16.82 5.11
N GLU A 144 -7.86 -16.16 4.01
CA GLU A 144 -9.17 -16.33 3.38
C GLU A 144 -9.37 -17.77 2.88
N ALA A 145 -8.34 -18.36 2.25
CA ALA A 145 -8.36 -19.75 1.83
C ALA A 145 -8.47 -20.71 3.03
N ALA A 146 -7.80 -20.42 4.15
CA ALA A 146 -7.93 -21.20 5.37
C ALA A 146 -9.33 -21.13 5.97
N TRP A 147 -9.93 -19.94 5.99
CA TRP A 147 -11.30 -19.74 6.44
C TRP A 147 -12.31 -20.50 5.57
N MET A 148 -12.18 -20.43 4.24
CA MET A 148 -13.03 -21.19 3.31
C MET A 148 -12.94 -22.70 3.54
N ARG A 149 -11.73 -23.24 3.73
CA ARG A 149 -11.55 -24.65 4.10
C ARG A 149 -12.23 -25.01 5.42
N SER A 150 -12.19 -24.10 6.41
CA SER A 150 -12.83 -24.34 7.71
C SER A 150 -14.36 -24.39 7.60
N LEU A 151 -14.96 -23.56 6.76
CA LEU A 151 -16.40 -23.57 6.48
C LEU A 151 -16.82 -24.85 5.76
N GLN A 152 -16.05 -25.27 4.76
CA GLN A 152 -16.33 -26.49 4.02
C GLN A 152 -16.29 -27.72 4.94
N ALA A 153 -15.27 -27.81 5.79
CA ALA A 153 -15.18 -28.87 6.80
C ALA A 153 -16.32 -28.80 7.84
N ALA A 154 -16.78 -27.60 8.22
CA ALA A 154 -17.94 -27.45 9.10
C ALA A 154 -19.23 -27.92 8.43
N GLY A 155 -19.43 -27.62 7.15
CA GLY A 155 -20.56 -28.09 6.36
C GLY A 155 -20.58 -29.61 6.22
N GLU A 156 -19.42 -30.23 5.94
CA GLU A 156 -19.28 -31.68 5.88
C GLU A 156 -19.64 -32.35 7.22
N ARG A 157 -19.14 -31.81 8.35
CA ARG A 157 -19.48 -32.30 9.69
C ARG A 157 -20.98 -32.20 9.99
N TRP A 158 -21.56 -31.03 9.75
CA TRP A 158 -22.99 -30.81 9.97
C TRP A 158 -23.84 -31.78 9.13
N SER A 159 -23.49 -31.98 7.86
CA SER A 159 -24.19 -32.92 6.99
C SER A 159 -24.11 -34.36 7.50
N ALA A 160 -22.92 -34.79 7.97
CA ALA A 160 -22.73 -36.13 8.53
C ALA A 160 -23.57 -36.35 9.79
N GLU A 161 -23.66 -35.36 10.68
CA GLU A 161 -24.51 -35.41 11.88
C GLU A 161 -26.00 -35.46 11.53
N GLU A 162 -26.44 -34.68 10.54
CA GLU A 162 -27.82 -34.66 10.05
C GLU A 162 -28.22 -36.03 9.48
N PHE A 163 -27.34 -36.65 8.67
CA PHE A 163 -27.56 -37.99 8.14
C PHE A 163 -27.54 -39.08 9.22
N ALA A 164 -26.71 -38.94 10.25
CA ALA A 164 -26.69 -39.85 11.39
C ALA A 164 -28.00 -39.75 12.20
N ARG A 165 -28.51 -38.52 12.43
CA ARG A 165 -29.82 -38.28 13.06
C ARG A 165 -30.96 -38.87 12.24
N ALA A 166 -30.94 -38.69 10.91
CA ALA A 166 -31.95 -39.25 10.02
C ALA A 166 -32.00 -40.80 10.09
N ARG A 167 -30.85 -41.47 10.12
CA ARG A 167 -30.78 -42.93 10.33
C ARG A 167 -31.27 -43.37 11.72
N ALA A 168 -30.97 -42.60 12.75
CA ALA A 168 -31.38 -42.91 14.11
C ALA A 168 -32.90 -42.74 14.33
N GLY A 169 -33.58 -41.99 13.46
CA GLY A 169 -35.02 -41.75 13.50
C GLY A 169 -35.86 -42.75 12.69
N GLU A 170 -35.28 -43.74 12.02
CA GLU A 170 -36.05 -44.80 11.37
C GLU A 170 -36.71 -45.71 12.43
N PRO A 171 -38.05 -45.80 12.50
CA PRO A 171 -38.73 -46.69 13.44
C PRO A 171 -38.43 -48.15 13.10
N GLU A 172 -38.15 -48.97 14.12
CA GLU A 172 -37.79 -50.40 13.98
C GLU A 172 -38.87 -51.27 13.30
N ASP A 173 -40.09 -50.76 13.11
CA ASP A 173 -41.23 -51.48 12.50
C ASP A 173 -41.05 -51.81 11.00
N ALA A 174 -39.96 -51.35 10.36
CA ALA A 174 -39.59 -51.80 9.00
C ALA A 174 -38.74 -53.09 9.00
N ARG A 175 -38.38 -53.64 10.17
CA ARG A 175 -37.77 -54.96 10.33
C ARG A 175 -38.84 -55.99 10.66
N ASP A 176 -39.73 -56.25 9.70
CA ASP A 176 -40.67 -57.36 9.80
C ASP A 176 -39.90 -58.68 9.67
N THR A 177 -39.54 -59.25 10.83
CA THR A 177 -38.89 -60.57 11.03
C THR A 177 -39.80 -61.75 10.65
N GLY A 178 -40.45 -61.67 9.49
CA GLY A 178 -41.24 -62.75 8.90
C GLY A 178 -40.51 -63.39 7.70
N MET A 179 -40.81 -64.67 7.43
CA MET A 179 -40.27 -65.49 6.33
C MET A 179 -40.33 -64.84 4.92
N ILE A 180 -41.10 -63.77 4.73
CA ILE A 180 -41.20 -63.00 3.48
C ILE A 180 -40.09 -61.93 3.37
N GLY A 181 -39.57 -61.40 4.48
CA GLY A 181 -38.52 -60.38 4.51
C GLY A 181 -37.14 -60.88 4.09
N LEU A 182 -36.88 -62.19 4.18
CA LEU A 182 -35.63 -62.82 3.73
C LEU A 182 -35.58 -63.08 2.21
N LEU A 183 -36.73 -63.05 1.52
CA LEU A 183 -36.80 -63.19 0.06
C LEU A 183 -36.60 -61.86 -0.68
N TYR A 184 -36.72 -60.74 0.03
CA TYR A 184 -36.38 -59.41 -0.46
C TYR A 184 -35.43 -58.74 0.53
N ASP A 185 -34.20 -59.27 0.61
CA ASP A 185 -33.07 -58.50 1.14
C ASP A 185 -32.84 -57.33 0.17
N ARG A 186 -33.54 -56.21 0.39
CA ARG A 186 -33.35 -55.02 -0.41
C ARG A 186 -32.00 -54.46 0.03
N PRO A 187 -30.97 -54.44 -0.83
CA PRO A 187 -29.68 -53.90 -0.44
C PRO A 187 -29.91 -52.48 0.11
N PRO A 188 -29.17 -52.09 1.17
CA PRO A 188 -29.32 -50.78 1.77
C PRO A 188 -29.31 -49.76 0.63
N ARG A 189 -30.36 -48.93 0.54
CA ARG A 189 -30.37 -47.87 -0.48
C ARG A 189 -29.04 -47.15 -0.30
N PRO A 190 -28.17 -47.09 -1.34
CA PRO A 190 -26.94 -46.36 -1.21
C PRO A 190 -27.33 -44.97 -0.73
N ALA A 191 -26.65 -44.47 0.30
CA ALA A 191 -26.87 -43.11 0.77
C ALA A 191 -26.97 -42.23 -0.48
N PRO A 192 -27.95 -41.31 -0.59
CA PRO A 192 -27.97 -40.42 -1.73
C PRO A 192 -26.59 -39.78 -1.75
N THR A 193 -25.80 -40.15 -2.76
CA THR A 193 -24.60 -39.42 -3.08
C THR A 193 -25.15 -38.05 -3.38
N VAL A 194 -24.96 -37.12 -2.44
CA VAL A 194 -25.09 -35.71 -2.75
C VAL A 194 -24.03 -35.53 -3.82
N ALA A 195 -24.44 -35.69 -5.08
CA ALA A 195 -23.60 -35.40 -6.20
C ALA A 195 -23.06 -34.00 -5.92
N PRO A 196 -21.74 -33.76 -6.04
CA PRO A 196 -21.29 -32.39 -6.06
C PRO A 196 -22.21 -31.70 -7.06
N VAL A 197 -22.92 -30.66 -6.62
CA VAL A 197 -23.70 -29.84 -7.52
C VAL A 197 -22.65 -29.34 -8.49
N ALA A 198 -22.57 -29.98 -9.65
CA ALA A 198 -21.63 -29.61 -10.67
C ALA A 198 -22.13 -28.23 -11.10
N PHE A 199 -21.45 -27.20 -10.61
CA PHE A 199 -21.54 -25.91 -11.24
C PHE A 199 -21.08 -26.17 -12.68
N ASP A 200 -22.04 -26.14 -13.58
CA ASP A 200 -21.85 -26.50 -14.98
C ASP A 200 -21.02 -25.38 -15.62
N ASP A 201 -19.68 -25.51 -15.56
CA ASP A 201 -18.74 -24.55 -16.13
C ASP A 201 -18.90 -24.40 -17.66
N ARG A 202 -19.70 -25.27 -18.30
CA ARG A 202 -20.03 -25.20 -19.73
C ARG A 202 -21.12 -24.20 -20.09
N ALA A 203 -21.80 -23.58 -19.13
CA ALA A 203 -22.57 -22.36 -19.40
C ALA A 203 -21.67 -21.11 -19.57
N SER A 204 -20.35 -21.22 -19.31
CA SER A 204 -19.41 -20.09 -19.35
C SER A 204 -18.76 -19.82 -20.72
N SER A 205 -18.99 -20.68 -21.73
CA SER A 205 -18.43 -20.49 -23.09
C SER A 205 -19.36 -19.76 -24.06
N LYS A 206 -20.53 -19.30 -23.59
CA LYS A 206 -21.30 -18.26 -24.27
C LYS A 206 -21.42 -17.05 -23.35
N ALA A 207 -20.28 -16.51 -22.96
CA ALA A 207 -20.17 -15.11 -22.58
C ALA A 207 -20.49 -14.24 -23.83
N THR A 208 -21.78 -14.17 -24.19
CA THR A 208 -22.40 -12.86 -24.41
C THR A 208 -21.82 -11.97 -23.34
N GLN A 209 -21.24 -10.83 -23.74
CA GLN A 209 -20.79 -9.79 -22.83
C GLN A 209 -21.89 -9.55 -21.79
N ALA A 210 -21.81 -10.27 -20.67
CA ALA A 210 -22.56 -9.97 -19.49
C ALA A 210 -21.86 -8.70 -19.03
N GLN A 211 -22.43 -7.57 -19.47
CA GLN A 211 -22.30 -6.33 -18.76
C GLN A 211 -22.62 -6.71 -17.31
N ALA A 212 -21.57 -6.90 -16.53
CA ALA A 212 -21.69 -7.02 -15.10
C ALA A 212 -22.47 -5.79 -14.68
N ARG A 213 -23.76 -5.97 -14.36
CA ARG A 213 -24.44 -5.00 -13.52
C ARG A 213 -23.77 -5.23 -12.19
N PRO A 214 -22.89 -4.32 -11.72
CA PRO A 214 -22.35 -4.47 -10.39
C PRO A 214 -23.52 -4.28 -9.43
N GLY A 215 -24.00 -5.39 -8.89
CA GLY A 215 -24.77 -5.44 -7.65
C GLY A 215 -23.84 -5.39 -6.42
N ALA A 216 -22.68 -4.75 -6.55
CA ALA A 216 -21.86 -4.34 -5.42
C ALA A 216 -22.24 -2.88 -5.14
N MET A 217 -22.47 -2.53 -3.88
CA MET A 217 -22.67 -1.15 -3.44
C MET A 217 -21.69 -0.24 -4.18
N ALA A 218 -22.20 0.48 -5.19
CA ALA A 218 -21.43 1.44 -5.94
C ALA A 218 -21.23 2.63 -5.00
N LEU A 219 -20.22 2.52 -4.14
CA LEU A 219 -19.57 3.66 -3.54
C LEU A 219 -18.81 4.35 -4.68
N SER A 220 -19.57 4.99 -5.59
CA SER A 220 -19.04 5.84 -6.64
C SER A 220 -18.49 7.06 -5.95
N GLY A 221 -17.18 7.01 -5.65
CA GLY A 221 -16.47 8.16 -5.16
C GLY A 221 -16.61 9.32 -6.15
N ARG A 222 -16.69 10.55 -5.65
CA ARG A 222 -16.62 11.76 -6.46
C ARG A 222 -15.24 12.36 -6.27
N LEU A 223 -14.52 12.52 -7.37
CA LEU A 223 -13.30 13.31 -7.45
C LEU A 223 -13.45 14.27 -8.62
N PRO A 224 -13.33 15.60 -8.42
CA PRO A 224 -13.46 16.55 -9.50
C PRO A 224 -12.45 16.26 -10.63
N PRO A 225 -12.87 16.24 -11.90
CA PRO A 225 -11.99 15.91 -13.02
C PRO A 225 -10.83 16.90 -13.17
N GLU A 226 -10.95 18.11 -12.64
CA GLU A 226 -9.91 19.14 -12.60
C GLU A 226 -8.72 18.72 -11.73
N VAL A 227 -9.00 18.02 -10.62
CA VAL A 227 -7.96 17.49 -9.73
C VAL A 227 -7.20 16.38 -10.44
N VAL A 228 -7.92 15.48 -11.11
CA VAL A 228 -7.32 14.40 -11.89
C VAL A 228 -6.41 14.97 -12.98
N ARG A 229 -6.92 15.92 -13.77
CA ARG A 229 -6.16 16.59 -14.83
C ARG A 229 -4.93 17.30 -14.28
N ARG A 230 -5.05 17.98 -13.13
CA ARG A 230 -3.93 18.68 -12.50
C ARG A 230 -2.78 17.73 -12.15
N ILE A 231 -3.09 16.62 -11.49
CA ILE A 231 -2.08 15.66 -11.02
C ILE A 231 -1.41 14.97 -12.21
N ILE A 232 -2.19 14.58 -13.22
CA ILE A 232 -1.64 13.98 -14.43
C ILE A 232 -0.71 14.99 -15.16
N ARG A 233 -1.10 16.26 -15.27
CA ARG A 233 -0.24 17.30 -15.87
C ARG A 233 1.03 17.55 -15.07
N GLN A 234 0.95 17.62 -13.74
CA GLN A 234 2.13 17.78 -12.88
C GLN A 234 3.11 16.61 -13.04
N ASN A 235 2.61 15.44 -13.39
CA ASN A 235 3.40 14.26 -13.67
C ASN A 235 3.65 14.04 -15.17
N PHE A 236 3.42 15.03 -16.04
CA PHE A 236 3.53 14.80 -17.48
C PHE A 236 4.96 14.48 -17.91
N GLY A 237 5.97 15.00 -17.20
CA GLY A 237 7.39 14.73 -17.49
C GLY A 237 7.74 13.25 -17.56
N ARG A 238 7.20 12.41 -16.65
CA ARG A 238 7.44 10.95 -16.67
C ARG A 238 6.78 10.25 -17.86
N PHE A 239 5.62 10.73 -18.32
CA PHE A 239 4.97 10.18 -19.51
C PHE A 239 5.67 10.62 -20.79
N ARG A 240 6.16 11.87 -20.81
CA ARG A 240 7.00 12.40 -21.87
C ARG A 240 8.28 11.59 -22.04
N LEU A 241 8.97 11.24 -20.95
CA LEU A 241 10.15 10.38 -21.00
C LEU A 241 9.86 9.02 -21.64
N CYS A 242 8.72 8.39 -21.32
CA CYS A 242 8.30 7.15 -21.98
C CYS A 242 8.15 7.33 -23.49
N TYR A 243 7.58 8.45 -23.94
CA TYR A 243 7.37 8.74 -25.34
C TYR A 243 8.66 9.11 -26.07
N GLU A 244 9.54 9.91 -25.47
CA GLU A 244 10.86 10.27 -26.01
C GLU A 244 11.75 9.04 -26.22
N ASN A 245 11.65 8.04 -25.33
CA ASN A 245 12.31 6.76 -25.53
C ASN A 245 11.77 6.01 -26.75
N GLY A 246 10.46 6.07 -27.02
CA GLY A 246 9.86 5.54 -28.25
C GLY A 246 10.31 6.29 -29.50
N LEU A 247 10.45 7.62 -29.42
CA LEU A 247 10.93 8.46 -30.53
C LEU A 247 12.35 8.10 -30.99
N ARG A 248 13.20 7.57 -30.09
CA ARG A 248 14.53 7.07 -30.48
C ARG A 248 14.46 5.89 -31.45
N ASN A 249 13.40 5.09 -31.37
CA ASN A 249 13.19 3.94 -32.24
C ASN A 249 12.38 4.33 -33.49
N ASN A 250 11.40 5.23 -33.34
CA ASN A 250 10.58 5.72 -34.44
C ASN A 250 10.39 7.25 -34.32
N PRO A 251 11.14 8.06 -35.08
CA PRO A 251 11.06 9.51 -35.04
C PRO A 251 9.69 10.10 -35.42
N ASN A 252 8.86 9.33 -36.14
CA ASN A 252 7.52 9.71 -36.56
C ASN A 252 6.44 9.07 -35.68
N LEU A 253 6.81 8.53 -34.52
CA LEU A 253 5.86 7.93 -33.59
C LEU A 253 4.83 8.98 -33.19
N GLN A 254 3.55 8.64 -33.28
CA GLN A 254 2.46 9.48 -32.82
C GLN A 254 1.27 8.60 -32.46
N GLY A 255 0.39 9.10 -31.60
CA GLY A 255 -0.84 8.39 -31.30
C GLY A 255 -1.42 8.73 -29.94
N ARG A 256 -2.53 8.09 -29.63
CA ARG A 256 -3.26 8.26 -28.38
C ARG A 256 -2.96 7.10 -27.44
N VAL A 257 -2.55 7.41 -26.22
CA VAL A 257 -2.44 6.43 -25.13
C VAL A 257 -3.59 6.68 -24.16
N SER A 258 -4.47 5.70 -23.99
CA SER A 258 -5.57 5.77 -23.01
C SER A 258 -5.32 4.80 -21.89
N VAL A 259 -5.33 5.33 -20.67
CA VAL A 259 -5.06 4.55 -19.47
C VAL A 259 -6.33 4.49 -18.64
N ARG A 260 -6.76 3.27 -18.31
CA ARG A 260 -7.84 3.00 -17.35
C ARG A 260 -7.21 2.71 -15.99
N PHE A 261 -7.68 3.33 -14.92
CA PHE A 261 -7.20 3.09 -13.57
C PHE A 261 -8.28 3.35 -12.52
N VAL A 262 -8.07 2.83 -11.31
CA VAL A 262 -8.97 3.00 -10.16
C VAL A 262 -8.24 3.78 -9.07
N ILE A 263 -8.86 4.85 -8.59
CA ILE A 263 -8.43 5.61 -7.42
C ILE A 263 -9.16 5.05 -6.20
N GLY A 264 -8.39 4.55 -5.24
CA GLY A 264 -8.88 4.02 -3.98
C GLY A 264 -9.44 5.09 -3.06
N ALA A 265 -10.17 4.67 -2.04
CA ALA A 265 -10.69 5.56 -1.00
C ALA A 265 -9.58 6.18 -0.12
N ASP A 266 -8.33 5.76 -0.27
CA ASP A 266 -7.12 6.32 0.32
C ASP A 266 -6.35 7.23 -0.65
N GLY A 267 -6.84 7.40 -1.89
CA GLY A 267 -6.16 8.16 -2.93
C GLY A 267 -5.06 7.39 -3.68
N ALA A 268 -4.83 6.12 -3.34
CA ALA A 268 -3.85 5.29 -4.05
C ALA A 268 -4.40 4.79 -5.39
N VAL A 269 -3.52 4.62 -6.38
CA VAL A 269 -3.89 4.12 -7.71
C VAL A 269 -3.75 2.60 -7.77
N SER A 270 -4.76 1.94 -8.33
CA SER A 270 -4.81 0.49 -8.53
C SER A 270 -5.50 0.14 -9.86
N ASN A 271 -5.43 -1.14 -10.26
CA ASN A 271 -6.07 -1.68 -11.45
C ASN A 271 -5.80 -0.84 -12.73
N VAL A 272 -4.54 -0.44 -12.90
CA VAL A 272 -4.07 0.34 -14.05
C VAL A 272 -3.91 -0.57 -15.25
N GLY A 273 -4.40 -0.15 -16.42
CA GLY A 273 -4.25 -0.89 -17.65
C GLY A 273 -4.50 -0.04 -18.89
N ASN A 274 -4.29 -0.64 -20.05
CA ASN A 274 -4.62 -0.03 -21.33
C ASN A 274 -6.15 0.09 -21.48
N GLY A 275 -6.64 1.32 -21.65
CA GLY A 275 -8.05 1.67 -21.84
C GLY A 275 -8.45 1.82 -23.31
N GLY A 276 -7.69 1.26 -24.25
CA GLY A 276 -7.93 1.37 -25.70
C GLY A 276 -7.04 2.43 -26.37
N SER A 277 -5.73 2.21 -26.30
CA SER A 277 -4.70 3.06 -26.92
C SER A 277 -4.52 2.75 -28.41
N ASP A 278 -4.28 3.78 -29.21
CA ASP A 278 -3.98 3.70 -30.66
C ASP A 278 -2.48 3.84 -30.95
N MET A 279 -1.66 3.97 -29.90
CA MET A 279 -0.21 4.09 -29.99
C MET A 279 0.39 2.79 -30.55
N PRO A 280 1.15 2.83 -31.67
CA PRO A 280 1.68 1.62 -32.30
C PRO A 280 2.84 0.99 -31.52
N ASP A 281 3.54 1.76 -30.68
CA ASP A 281 4.61 1.23 -29.82
C ASP A 281 4.02 0.74 -28.48
N GLY A 282 3.93 -0.58 -28.32
CA GLY A 282 3.46 -1.21 -27.09
C GLY A 282 4.39 -1.01 -25.89
N GLY A 283 5.69 -0.76 -26.12
CA GLY A 283 6.66 -0.43 -25.08
C GLY A 283 6.37 0.93 -24.44
N VAL A 284 6.02 1.93 -25.27
CA VAL A 284 5.57 3.25 -24.79
C VAL A 284 4.29 3.12 -23.96
N VAL A 285 3.30 2.36 -24.45
CA VAL A 285 2.05 2.11 -23.70
C VAL A 285 2.34 1.46 -22.35
N ALA A 286 3.17 0.42 -22.32
CA ALA A 286 3.54 -0.29 -21.09
C ALA A 286 4.30 0.60 -20.11
N CYS A 287 5.22 1.44 -20.59
CA CYS A 287 5.96 2.42 -19.78
C CYS A 287 5.01 3.41 -19.10
N ILE A 288 4.06 3.97 -19.86
CA ILE A 288 3.08 4.93 -19.35
C ILE A 288 2.14 4.26 -18.34
N VAL A 289 1.61 3.08 -18.64
CA VAL A 289 0.77 2.32 -17.69
C VAL A 289 1.54 2.07 -16.38
N ARG A 290 2.82 1.74 -16.45
CA ARG A 290 3.65 1.54 -15.26
C ARG A 290 3.83 2.84 -14.45
N ALA A 291 4.02 3.96 -15.13
CA ALA A 291 4.19 5.27 -14.51
C ALA A 291 2.94 5.73 -13.72
N PHE A 292 1.74 5.28 -14.12
CA PHE A 292 0.48 5.58 -13.41
C PHE A 292 0.38 4.93 -12.03
N HIS A 293 1.02 3.78 -11.79
CA HIS A 293 1.05 3.15 -10.47
C HIS A 293 1.73 4.00 -9.39
N GLY A 294 2.61 4.92 -9.80
CA GLY A 294 3.32 5.83 -8.89
C GLY A 294 2.57 7.12 -8.58
N LEU A 295 1.35 7.31 -9.10
CA LEU A 295 0.55 8.49 -8.83
C LEU A 295 -0.22 8.34 -7.51
N SER A 296 -0.49 9.47 -6.87
CA SER A 296 -1.36 9.57 -5.70
C SER A 296 -2.32 10.73 -5.90
N PHE A 297 -3.58 10.53 -5.53
CA PHE A 297 -4.66 11.49 -5.63
C PHE A 297 -5.17 11.89 -4.25
N PRO A 298 -5.77 13.07 -4.09
CA PRO A 298 -6.56 13.39 -2.91
C PRO A 298 -7.67 12.38 -2.70
N GLN A 299 -8.05 12.21 -1.44
CA GLN A 299 -9.10 11.30 -1.06
C GLN A 299 -10.42 11.65 -1.78
N PRO A 300 -11.03 10.72 -2.53
CA PRO A 300 -12.32 10.95 -3.18
C PRO A 300 -13.48 10.93 -2.16
N GLU A 301 -14.54 11.67 -2.45
CA GLU A 301 -15.74 11.69 -1.60
C GLU A 301 -16.61 10.45 -1.86
N GLY A 302 -16.72 9.54 -0.90
CA GLY A 302 -17.75 8.50 -0.93
C GLY A 302 -17.42 7.22 -1.72
N GLY A 303 -16.14 6.87 -1.90
CA GLY A 303 -15.76 5.54 -2.39
C GLY A 303 -14.59 5.53 -3.36
N ILE A 304 -14.60 4.58 -4.31
CA ILE A 304 -13.55 4.44 -5.33
C ILE A 304 -13.98 5.13 -6.62
N VAL A 305 -13.00 5.62 -7.40
CA VAL A 305 -13.24 6.31 -8.67
C VAL A 305 -12.51 5.60 -9.79
N THR A 306 -13.25 5.13 -10.80
CA THR A 306 -12.66 4.57 -12.03
C THR A 306 -12.53 5.68 -13.06
N VAL A 307 -11.32 5.88 -13.58
CA VAL A 307 -11.00 6.93 -14.55
C VAL A 307 -10.40 6.30 -15.81
N VAL A 308 -10.82 6.81 -16.97
CA VAL A 308 -10.13 6.57 -18.24
C VAL A 308 -9.60 7.91 -18.72
N TYR A 309 -8.27 8.02 -18.85
CA TYR A 309 -7.62 9.28 -19.23
C TYR A 309 -6.86 9.12 -20.56
N PRO A 310 -7.28 9.81 -21.63
CA PRO A 310 -6.55 9.84 -22.90
C PRO A 310 -5.44 10.89 -22.88
N MET A 311 -4.27 10.52 -23.40
CA MET A 311 -3.15 11.41 -23.70
C MET A 311 -2.81 11.29 -25.19
N LEU A 312 -2.60 12.42 -25.86
CA LEU A 312 -2.15 12.45 -27.24
C LEU A 312 -0.66 12.80 -27.27
N PHE A 313 0.10 12.07 -28.07
CA PHE A 313 1.52 12.31 -28.29
C PHE A 313 1.79 12.51 -29.79
N SER A 314 2.60 13.52 -30.11
CA SER A 314 3.01 13.86 -31.47
C SER A 314 4.45 14.42 -31.47
N PRO A 315 5.24 14.21 -32.54
CA PRO A 315 6.57 14.82 -32.65
C PRO A 315 6.44 16.35 -32.63
N GLY A 316 7.13 17.02 -31.69
CA GLY A 316 7.10 18.48 -31.56
C GLY A 316 6.17 19.07 -30.49
N GLY A 317 5.51 18.24 -29.67
CA GLY A 317 4.69 18.68 -28.52
C GLY A 317 5.04 17.92 -27.25
#